data_AF-A0A9Q1H227-F1
#
_entry.id   AF-A0A9Q1H227-F1
#
_cell.length_a   1.000
_cell.length_b   1.000
_cell.length_c   1.000
_cell.angle_alpha   90.00
_cell.angle_beta   90.00
_cell.angle_gamma   90.00
#
_symmetry.space_group_name_H-M   'P 1'
#
loop_
_entity.id
_entity.type
_entity.pdbx_description
1 polymer ?
#
loop_
_entity_poly.entity_id
_entity_poly.type
_entity_poly.pdbx_seq_one_letter_code
_entity_poly.pdbx_strand_id
1 'polypeptide(L)'
;MRKDEIQRYVLEYLVDESILPSTVLETAITVPTDNTFELKRLEMEMNKENRLKEMEREREREEREMQKEKEEREMQMQREKEEREERERREEKAREHEFRLKQLELGVIKGSDPKIGLDTGGFDVSKHVKFVPKFQEDNVEKFFNHFEKLGKQLKWPRDKWSILIQSNFTGKAQEVYSALSIEDSMD
;
A
#
# COMPACT_ATOMS: atom_id res chain seq x y z
N MET A 1 -4.72 -14.06 -81.58
CA MET A 1 -3.56 -14.88 -82.02
C MET A 1 -2.81 -15.31 -80.78
N ARG A 2 -2.63 -16.62 -80.60
CA ARG A 2 -1.94 -17.16 -79.42
C ARG A 2 -0.46 -16.82 -79.53
N LYS A 3 0.19 -16.49 -78.40
CA LYS A 3 1.62 -16.12 -78.34
C LYS A 3 2.52 -17.15 -79.03
N ASP A 4 2.13 -18.42 -78.92
CA ASP A 4 2.86 -19.55 -79.50
C ASP A 4 2.76 -19.59 -81.04
N GLU A 5 1.64 -19.14 -81.62
CA GLU A 5 1.46 -19.05 -83.08
C GLU A 5 2.39 -17.96 -83.65
N ILE A 6 2.46 -16.79 -82.99
CA ILE A 6 3.32 -15.69 -83.42
C ILE A 6 4.80 -16.06 -83.28
N GLN A 7 5.20 -16.70 -82.17
CA GLN A 7 6.57 -17.14 -81.97
C GLN A 7 7.00 -18.15 -83.05
N ARG A 8 6.12 -19.06 -83.45
CA ARG A 8 6.42 -20.04 -84.50
C ARG A 8 6.64 -19.38 -85.85
N TYR A 9 5.76 -18.44 -86.25
CA TYR A 9 5.92 -17.69 -87.50
C TYR A 9 7.20 -16.85 -87.53
N VAL A 10 7.56 -16.23 -86.41
CA VAL A 10 8.80 -15.44 -86.31
C VAL A 10 10.03 -16.34 -86.39
N LEU A 11 10.03 -17.49 -85.72
CA LEU A 11 11.14 -18.45 -85.79
C LEU A 11 11.30 -19.06 -87.19
N GLU A 12 10.20 -19.36 -87.87
CA GLU A 12 10.20 -19.85 -89.25
C GLU A 12 10.79 -18.81 -90.20
N TYR A 13 10.34 -17.56 -90.11
CA TYR A 13 10.88 -16.45 -90.91
C TYR A 13 12.38 -16.21 -90.68
N LEU A 14 12.85 -16.27 -89.43
CA LEU A 14 14.26 -16.06 -89.10
C LEU A 14 15.18 -17.21 -89.57
N VAL A 15 14.63 -18.42 -89.72
CA VAL A 15 15.34 -19.56 -90.28
C VAL A 15 15.38 -19.49 -91.81
N ASP A 16 14.29 -19.06 -92.44
CA ASP A 16 14.24 -18.83 -93.89
C ASP A 16 15.23 -17.74 -94.34
N GLU A 17 15.38 -16.68 -93.55
CA GLU A 17 16.37 -15.61 -93.78
C GLU A 17 17.82 -16.03 -93.42
N SER A 18 18.06 -17.31 -93.07
CA SER A 18 19.37 -17.87 -92.67
C SER A 18 20.03 -17.17 -91.48
N ILE A 19 19.26 -16.43 -90.67
CA ILE A 19 19.75 -15.72 -89.48
C ILE A 19 19.99 -16.71 -88.34
N LEU A 20 19.18 -17.78 -88.28
CA LEU A 20 19.30 -18.86 -87.29
C LEU A 20 19.41 -20.22 -88.00
N PRO A 21 20.22 -21.16 -87.46
CA PRO A 21 20.31 -22.51 -88.01
C PRO A 21 19.02 -23.31 -87.77
N SER A 22 18.64 -24.17 -88.72
CA SER A 22 17.41 -24.99 -88.67
C SER A 22 17.31 -25.89 -87.44
N THR A 23 18.44 -26.20 -86.80
CA THR A 23 18.53 -26.92 -85.53
C THR A 23 17.75 -26.24 -84.40
N VAL A 24 17.55 -24.92 -84.47
CA VAL A 24 16.81 -24.15 -83.46
C VAL A 24 15.32 -24.52 -83.46
N LEU A 25 14.72 -24.80 -84.63
CA LEU A 25 13.33 -25.26 -84.73
C LEU A 25 13.16 -26.66 -84.11
N GLU A 26 14.13 -27.55 -84.30
CA GLU A 26 14.13 -28.89 -83.69
C GLU A 26 14.31 -28.81 -82.17
N THR A 27 15.20 -27.95 -81.67
CA THR A 27 15.36 -27.75 -80.21
C THR A 27 14.13 -27.09 -79.56
N ALA A 28 13.44 -26.17 -80.24
CA ALA A 28 12.24 -25.52 -79.72
C ALA A 28 11.03 -26.48 -79.63
N ILE A 29 11.01 -27.54 -80.46
CA ILE A 29 9.97 -28.58 -80.45
C ILE A 29 10.28 -29.68 -79.41
N THR A 30 11.55 -29.84 -79.01
CA THR A 30 12.02 -30.94 -78.15
C THR A 30 12.34 -30.57 -76.70
N VAL A 31 12.06 -29.32 -76.27
CA VAL A 31 12.10 -28.96 -74.85
C VAL A 31 10.69 -28.63 -74.36
N PRO A 32 9.89 -29.65 -73.98
CA PRO A 32 8.59 -29.44 -73.37
C PRO A 32 8.75 -29.22 -71.86
N THR A 33 8.11 -28.17 -71.34
CA THR A 33 7.43 -28.14 -70.03
C THR A 33 8.19 -28.41 -68.72
N ASP A 34 9.48 -28.76 -68.72
CA ASP A 34 10.20 -29.15 -67.50
C ASP A 34 10.33 -27.98 -66.50
N ASN A 35 10.69 -26.80 -67.00
CA ASN A 35 10.77 -25.58 -66.18
C ASN A 35 9.41 -25.08 -65.68
N THR A 36 8.30 -25.37 -66.38
CA THR A 36 6.96 -24.92 -65.93
C THR A 36 6.43 -25.74 -64.76
N PHE A 37 6.74 -27.04 -64.70
CA PHE A 37 6.38 -27.87 -63.55
C PHE A 37 7.22 -27.52 -62.33
N GLU A 38 8.52 -27.31 -62.50
CA GLU A 38 9.40 -26.86 -61.42
C GLU A 38 9.04 -25.46 -60.92
N LEU A 39 8.73 -24.50 -61.80
CA LEU A 39 8.21 -23.19 -61.37
C LEU A 39 6.93 -23.31 -60.54
N LYS A 40 5.98 -24.14 -61.00
CA LYS A 40 4.69 -24.31 -60.31
C LYS A 40 4.84 -25.02 -58.97
N ARG A 41 5.80 -25.95 -58.87
CA ARG A 41 6.18 -26.61 -57.62
C ARG A 41 6.80 -25.61 -56.64
N LEU A 42 7.75 -24.79 -57.11
CA LEU A 42 8.39 -23.73 -56.31
C LEU A 42 7.38 -22.68 -55.83
N GLU A 43 6.43 -22.30 -56.68
CA GLU A 43 5.35 -21.37 -56.36
C GLU A 43 4.42 -21.95 -55.28
N MET A 44 4.08 -23.24 -55.39
CA MET A 44 3.28 -23.93 -54.37
C MET A 44 4.01 -24.03 -53.03
N GLU A 45 5.32 -24.24 -53.05
CA GLU A 45 6.17 -24.33 -51.87
C GLU A 45 6.32 -22.96 -51.18
N MET A 46 6.59 -21.91 -51.95
CA MET A 46 6.60 -20.53 -51.46
C MET A 46 5.23 -20.09 -50.92
N ASN A 47 4.14 -20.49 -51.57
CA ASN A 47 2.78 -20.19 -51.08
C ASN A 47 2.50 -20.93 -49.76
N LYS A 48 2.93 -22.19 -49.63
CA LYS A 48 2.84 -22.95 -48.38
C LYS A 48 3.68 -22.30 -47.27
N GLU A 49 4.90 -21.87 -47.57
CA GLU A 49 5.77 -21.17 -46.62
C GLU A 49 5.18 -19.83 -46.16
N ASN A 50 4.62 -19.04 -47.09
CA ASN A 50 3.96 -17.79 -46.77
C ASN A 50 2.76 -18.00 -45.85
N ARG A 51 1.95 -19.03 -46.10
CA ARG A 51 0.81 -19.39 -45.24
C ARG A 51 1.26 -19.82 -43.84
N LEU A 52 2.36 -20.57 -43.74
CA LEU A 52 2.93 -20.95 -42.44
C LEU A 52 3.43 -19.73 -41.67
N LYS A 53 4.19 -18.84 -42.33
CA LYS A 53 4.68 -17.59 -41.73
C LYS A 53 3.54 -16.67 -41.32
N GLU A 54 2.42 -16.68 -42.04
CA GLU A 54 1.25 -15.89 -41.69
C GLU A 54 0.53 -16.44 -40.46
N MET A 55 0.31 -17.76 -40.39
CA MET A 55 -0.24 -18.40 -39.18
C MET A 55 0.67 -18.22 -37.95
N GLU A 56 1.99 -18.25 -38.12
CA GLU A 56 2.93 -18.00 -37.03
C GLU A 56 2.83 -16.55 -36.51
N ARG A 57 2.77 -15.58 -37.43
CA ARG A 57 2.54 -14.18 -37.08
C ARG A 57 1.19 -13.94 -36.41
N GLU A 58 0.16 -14.67 -36.80
CA GLU A 58 -1.17 -14.59 -36.18
C GLU A 58 -1.13 -15.14 -34.76
N ARG A 59 -0.55 -16.33 -34.55
CA ARG A 59 -0.36 -16.89 -33.20
C ARG A 59 0.46 -15.98 -32.30
N GLU A 60 1.55 -15.40 -32.81
CA GLU A 60 2.38 -14.47 -32.03
C GLU A 60 1.60 -13.21 -31.63
N ARG A 61 0.70 -12.72 -32.50
CA ARG A 61 -0.19 -11.61 -32.18
C ARG A 61 -1.21 -12.00 -31.12
N GLU A 62 -1.86 -13.14 -31.28
CA GLU A 62 -2.83 -13.66 -30.31
C GLU A 62 -2.18 -13.89 -28.94
N GLU A 63 -0.98 -14.48 -28.89
CA GLU A 63 -0.23 -14.66 -27.64
C GLU A 63 0.12 -13.33 -26.98
N ARG A 64 0.55 -12.32 -27.75
CA ARG A 64 0.82 -10.98 -27.24
C ARG A 64 -0.45 -10.28 -26.75
N GLU A 65 -1.58 -10.46 -27.41
CA GLU A 65 -2.87 -9.92 -26.98
C GLU A 65 -3.36 -10.58 -25.68
N MET A 66 -3.31 -11.91 -25.62
CA MET A 66 -3.64 -12.67 -24.42
C MET A 66 -2.73 -12.29 -23.24
N GLN A 67 -1.44 -12.08 -23.49
CA GLN A 67 -0.50 -11.66 -22.46
C GLN A 67 -0.82 -10.26 -21.95
N LYS A 68 -1.14 -9.31 -22.83
CA LYS A 68 -1.55 -7.96 -22.44
C LYS A 68 -2.86 -7.96 -21.65
N GLU A 69 -3.85 -8.73 -22.09
CA GLU A 69 -5.14 -8.84 -21.38
C GLU A 69 -4.93 -9.41 -19.98
N LYS A 70 -4.06 -10.43 -19.84
CA LYS A 70 -3.71 -11.00 -18.55
C LYS A 70 -3.00 -9.99 -17.65
N GLU A 71 -2.02 -9.26 -18.16
CA GLU A 71 -1.30 -8.21 -17.42
C GLU A 71 -2.23 -7.07 -16.99
N GLU A 72 -3.14 -6.64 -17.87
CA GLU A 72 -4.13 -5.61 -17.56
C GLU A 72 -5.09 -6.08 -16.45
N ARG A 73 -5.56 -7.33 -16.55
CA ARG A 73 -6.43 -7.94 -15.53
C ARG A 73 -5.73 -8.11 -14.19
N GLU A 74 -4.46 -8.51 -14.19
CA GLU A 74 -3.64 -8.58 -12.98
C GLU A 74 -3.44 -7.19 -12.36
N MET A 75 -3.13 -6.18 -13.16
CA MET A 75 -3.04 -4.79 -12.69
C MET A 75 -4.36 -4.30 -12.11
N GLN A 76 -5.49 -4.62 -12.75
CA GLN A 76 -6.80 -4.20 -12.28
C GLN A 76 -7.14 -4.84 -10.93
N MET A 77 -6.91 -6.14 -10.78
CA MET A 77 -7.09 -6.83 -9.50
C MET A 77 -6.19 -6.25 -8.40
N GLN A 78 -4.95 -5.91 -8.73
CA GLN A 78 -4.03 -5.31 -7.77
C GLN A 78 -4.51 -3.93 -7.30
N ARG A 79 -4.98 -3.07 -8.23
CA ARG A 79 -5.55 -1.76 -7.88
C ARG A 79 -6.80 -1.89 -7.02
N GLU A 80 -7.71 -2.80 -7.38
CA GLU A 80 -8.94 -3.03 -6.61
C GLU A 80 -8.63 -3.54 -5.19
N LYS A 81 -7.63 -4.43 -5.06
CA LYS A 81 -7.16 -4.90 -3.76
C LYS A 81 -6.57 -3.76 -2.92
N GLU A 82 -5.70 -2.94 -3.51
CA GLU A 82 -5.09 -1.78 -2.83
C GLU A 82 -6.16 -0.75 -2.39
N GLU A 83 -7.14 -0.46 -3.24
CA GLU A 83 -8.24 0.44 -2.92
C GLU A 83 -9.10 -0.11 -1.77
N ARG A 84 -9.38 -1.42 -1.78
CA ARG A 84 -10.11 -2.10 -0.72
C ARG A 84 -9.35 -2.06 0.60
N GLU A 85 -8.05 -2.38 0.59
CA GLU A 85 -7.20 -2.31 1.78
C GLU A 85 -7.12 -0.86 2.33
N GLU A 86 -7.03 0.14 1.46
CA GLU A 86 -7.03 1.53 1.88
C GLU A 86 -8.37 1.94 2.52
N ARG A 87 -9.48 1.51 1.92
CA ARG A 87 -10.82 1.74 2.48
C ARG A 87 -10.97 1.09 3.86
N GLU A 88 -10.58 -0.18 3.99
CA GLU A 88 -10.62 -0.90 5.27
C GLU A 88 -9.75 -0.19 6.33
N ARG A 89 -8.55 0.28 5.96
CA ARG A 89 -7.68 1.05 6.86
C ARG A 89 -8.28 2.40 7.27
N ARG A 90 -8.98 3.09 6.35
CA ARG A 90 -9.67 4.35 6.67
C ARG A 90 -10.85 4.10 7.60
N GLU A 91 -11.64 3.06 7.35
CA GLU A 91 -12.77 2.66 8.20
C GLU A 91 -12.29 2.21 9.59
N GLU A 92 -11.18 1.48 9.68
CA GLU A 92 -10.58 1.09 10.97
C GLU A 92 -10.13 2.31 11.77
N LYS A 93 -9.42 3.25 11.13
CA LYS A 93 -9.02 4.51 11.79
C LYS A 93 -10.24 5.34 12.21
N ALA A 94 -11.31 5.35 11.42
CA ALA A 94 -12.54 6.03 11.78
C ALA A 94 -13.20 5.38 13.01
N ARG A 95 -13.28 4.04 13.05
CA ARG A 95 -13.79 3.29 14.21
C ARG A 95 -12.94 3.51 15.45
N GLU A 96 -11.61 3.50 15.32
CA GLU A 96 -10.69 3.78 16.43
C GLU A 96 -10.89 5.22 16.94
N HIS A 97 -11.01 6.19 16.04
CA HIS A 97 -11.27 7.58 16.40
C HIS A 97 -12.62 7.75 17.09
N GLU A 98 -13.67 7.12 16.57
CA GLU A 98 -15.01 7.12 17.15
C GLU A 98 -15.01 6.47 18.54
N PHE A 99 -14.36 5.32 18.68
CA PHE A 99 -14.23 4.63 19.96
C PHE A 99 -13.45 5.45 20.98
N ARG A 100 -12.35 6.10 20.56
CA ARG A 100 -11.57 7.01 21.40
C ARG A 100 -12.40 8.22 21.84
N LEU A 101 -13.18 8.82 20.94
CA LEU A 101 -14.06 9.93 21.27
C LEU A 101 -15.12 9.50 22.29
N LYS A 102 -15.72 8.33 22.09
CA LYS A 102 -16.71 7.75 23.01
C LYS A 102 -16.12 7.40 24.37
N GLN A 103 -14.86 6.94 24.45
CA GLN A 103 -14.17 6.75 25.73
C GLN A 103 -13.95 8.06 26.49
N LEU A 104 -13.57 9.13 25.78
CA LEU A 104 -13.42 10.46 26.35
C LEU A 104 -14.79 11.01 26.83
N GLU A 105 -15.85 10.81 26.05
CA GLU A 105 -17.22 11.20 26.40
C GLU A 105 -17.75 10.44 27.62
N LEU A 106 -17.47 9.15 27.73
CA LEU A 106 -17.85 8.31 28.88
C LEU A 106 -16.94 8.50 30.10
N GLY A 107 -15.92 9.38 30.04
CA GLY A 107 -14.99 9.63 31.15
C GLY A 107 -14.15 8.42 31.57
N VAL A 108 -14.06 7.38 30.73
CA VAL A 108 -13.30 6.15 31.03
C VAL A 108 -11.84 6.38 30.70
N ILE A 109 -11.14 7.16 31.52
CA ILE A 109 -9.68 7.17 31.57
C ILE A 109 -9.26 5.92 32.36
N LYS A 110 -9.18 4.77 31.69
CA LYS A 110 -8.41 3.64 32.20
C LYS A 110 -6.94 3.93 31.86
N GLY A 111 -6.20 4.34 32.88
CA GLY A 111 -4.94 5.07 32.75
C GLY A 111 -3.88 4.46 31.84
N SER A 112 -3.24 5.33 31.04
CA SER A 112 -1.79 5.42 30.80
C SER A 112 -1.50 6.52 29.77
N ASP A 113 -0.81 7.56 30.23
CA ASP A 113 -0.22 8.67 29.45
C ASP A 113 0.83 8.17 28.44
N PRO A 114 1.17 8.90 27.34
CA PRO A 114 1.62 10.30 27.45
C PRO A 114 1.30 11.28 26.30
N LYS A 115 1.20 12.56 26.69
CA LYS A 115 1.33 13.79 25.88
C LYS A 115 0.25 14.01 24.81
N ILE A 116 -0.71 14.87 25.12
CA ILE A 116 -1.00 16.14 24.42
C ILE A 116 -1.93 16.95 25.33
N GLY A 117 -1.67 18.25 25.42
CA GLY A 117 -2.11 19.12 26.49
C GLY A 117 -3.63 19.26 26.63
N LEU A 118 -4.08 19.11 27.87
CA LEU A 118 -5.10 20.00 28.41
C LEU A 118 -4.70 20.30 29.86
N ASP A 119 -4.26 21.53 30.06
CA ASP A 119 -3.98 22.13 31.35
C ASP A 119 -5.31 22.27 32.11
N THR A 120 -5.69 21.21 32.82
CA THR A 120 -6.57 21.31 33.98
C THR A 120 -5.74 20.87 35.18
N GLY A 121 -5.09 21.84 35.82
CA GLY A 121 -4.22 21.70 36.99
C GLY A 121 -4.88 21.06 38.21
N GLY A 122 -5.13 19.76 38.14
CA GLY A 122 -5.50 18.94 39.28
C GLY A 122 -4.27 18.67 40.13
N PHE A 123 -4.19 19.26 41.31
CA PHE A 123 -3.19 18.90 42.31
C PHE A 123 -3.42 17.45 42.77
N ASP A 124 -2.56 16.54 42.30
CA ASP A 124 -2.62 15.13 42.64
C ASP A 124 -2.02 14.90 44.04
N VAL A 125 -2.89 14.85 45.04
CA VAL A 125 -2.53 14.67 46.46
C VAL A 125 -1.70 13.41 46.66
N SER A 126 -2.07 12.28 46.02
CA SER A 126 -1.39 10.99 46.18
C SER A 126 0.07 11.02 45.72
N LYS A 127 0.40 11.86 44.73
CA LYS A 127 1.79 12.07 44.30
C LYS A 127 2.59 12.91 45.28
N HIS A 128 1.95 13.79 46.03
CA HIS A 128 2.61 14.74 46.93
C HIS A 128 2.72 14.25 48.38
N VAL A 129 1.84 13.33 48.81
CA VAL A 129 1.86 12.72 50.16
C VAL A 129 3.22 12.10 50.50
N LYS A 130 3.90 11.49 49.52
CA LYS A 130 5.24 10.89 49.70
C LYS A 130 6.38 11.88 49.93
N PHE A 131 6.15 13.18 49.68
CA PHE A 131 7.09 14.25 50.02
C PHE A 131 6.76 14.93 51.36
N VAL A 132 5.64 14.56 51.98
CA VAL A 132 5.32 15.04 53.32
C VAL A 132 6.29 14.37 54.31
N PRO A 133 6.95 15.15 55.17
CA PRO A 133 7.82 14.61 56.21
C PRO A 133 7.05 13.64 57.12
N LYS A 134 7.75 12.75 57.83
CA LYS A 134 7.09 11.92 58.84
C LYS A 134 6.72 12.78 60.04
N PHE A 135 5.49 12.64 60.54
CA PHE A 135 5.04 13.33 61.73
C PHE A 135 5.75 12.79 62.98
N GLN A 136 6.15 13.68 63.88
CA GLN A 136 6.79 13.35 65.15
C GLN A 136 6.11 14.11 66.28
N GLU A 137 5.44 13.40 67.18
CA GLU A 137 4.70 13.99 68.32
C GLU A 137 5.63 14.75 69.29
N ASP A 138 6.88 14.33 69.43
CA ASP A 138 7.84 14.96 70.34
C ASP A 138 8.31 16.35 69.88
N ASN A 139 8.16 16.70 68.59
CA ASN A 139 8.68 17.94 68.00
C ASN A 139 7.78 18.47 66.88
N VAL A 140 6.50 18.71 67.20
CA VAL A 140 5.46 19.15 66.25
C VAL A 140 5.82 20.46 65.53
N GLU A 141 6.47 21.42 66.21
CA GLU A 141 6.88 22.69 65.60
C GLU A 141 7.90 22.54 64.47
N LYS A 142 8.84 21.60 64.60
CA LYS A 142 9.85 21.35 63.54
C LYS A 142 9.20 20.70 62.32
N PHE A 143 8.22 19.83 62.54
CA PHE A 143 7.45 19.20 61.48
C PHE A 143 6.70 20.23 60.64
N PHE A 144 5.91 21.11 61.26
CA PHE A 144 5.14 22.12 60.52
C PHE A 144 6.03 23.10 59.76
N ASN A 145 7.13 23.57 60.37
CA ASN A 145 8.10 24.42 59.68
C ASN A 145 8.70 23.75 58.43
N HIS A 146 8.99 22.44 58.51
CA HIS A 146 9.51 21.69 57.37
C HIS A 146 8.43 21.47 56.29
N PHE A 147 7.21 21.14 56.71
CA PHE A 147 6.04 21.00 55.84
C PHE A 147 5.74 22.29 55.08
N GLU A 148 5.68 23.44 55.75
CA GLU A 148 5.40 24.73 55.11
C GLU A 148 6.46 25.10 54.08
N LYS A 149 7.74 24.82 54.39
CA LYS A 149 8.84 25.10 53.46
C LYS A 149 8.70 24.26 52.19
N LEU A 150 8.33 22.99 52.33
CA LEU A 150 8.07 22.10 51.19
C LEU A 150 6.81 22.50 50.42
N GLY A 151 5.73 22.87 51.11
CA GLY A 151 4.50 23.35 50.47
C GLY A 151 4.70 24.62 49.66
N LYS A 152 5.51 25.57 50.16
CA LYS A 152 5.89 26.78 49.43
C LYS A 152 6.83 26.47 48.26
N GLN A 153 7.80 25.57 48.44
CA GLN A 153 8.77 25.20 47.41
C GLN A 153 8.14 24.41 46.25
N LEU A 154 7.21 23.50 46.57
CA LEU A 154 6.50 22.64 45.62
C LEU A 154 5.16 23.24 45.16
N LYS A 155 4.83 24.46 45.60
CA LYS A 155 3.62 25.22 45.25
C LYS A 155 2.32 24.43 45.49
N TRP A 156 2.20 23.80 46.66
CA TRP A 156 1.00 23.07 47.05
C TRP A 156 -0.17 24.04 47.30
N PRO A 157 -1.37 23.81 46.73
CA PRO A 157 -2.56 24.61 47.03
C PRO A 157 -2.93 24.52 48.51
N ARG A 158 -3.20 25.66 49.16
CA ARG A 158 -3.50 25.69 50.61
C ARG A 158 -4.68 24.82 50.99
N ASP A 159 -5.72 24.77 50.16
CA ASP A 159 -6.93 23.96 50.35
C ASP A 159 -6.64 22.44 50.39
N LYS A 160 -5.42 22.02 50.04
CA LYS A 160 -4.98 20.62 50.08
C LYS A 160 -3.98 20.33 51.20
N TRP A 161 -3.57 21.33 51.98
CA TRP A 161 -2.59 21.15 53.05
C TRP A 161 -3.13 20.29 54.18
N SER A 162 -4.37 20.51 54.63
CA SER A 162 -5.05 19.66 55.62
C SER A 162 -5.08 18.19 55.17
N ILE A 163 -5.38 17.95 53.89
CA ILE A 163 -5.46 16.62 53.28
C ILE A 163 -4.08 15.93 53.22
N LEU A 164 -3.00 16.68 53.02
CA LEU A 164 -1.62 16.15 53.00
C LEU A 164 -1.10 15.85 54.41
N ILE A 165 -1.52 16.65 55.38
CA ILE A 165 -1.08 16.51 56.78
C ILE A 165 -1.82 15.36 57.45
N GLN A 166 -3.14 15.22 57.24
CA GLN A 166 -3.94 14.14 57.85
C GLN A 166 -3.39 12.75 57.52
N SER A 167 -2.83 12.55 56.31
CA SER A 167 -2.28 11.25 55.91
C SER A 167 -0.99 10.90 56.64
N ASN A 168 -0.38 11.86 57.33
CA ASN A 168 0.88 11.71 58.04
C ASN A 168 0.73 11.75 59.56
N PHE A 169 -0.44 12.12 60.09
CA PHE A 169 -0.70 12.01 61.52
C PHE A 169 -0.70 10.55 61.96
N THR A 170 -0.05 10.30 63.09
CA THR A 170 0.04 8.99 63.74
C THR A 170 -0.21 9.16 65.23
N GLY A 171 -0.76 8.15 65.91
CA GLY A 171 -0.93 8.19 67.36
C GLY A 171 -2.06 9.12 67.81
N LYS A 172 -1.80 9.93 68.85
CA LYS A 172 -2.81 10.81 69.47
C LYS A 172 -3.29 11.90 68.51
N ALA A 173 -2.42 12.38 67.62
CA ALA A 173 -2.80 13.39 66.62
C ALA A 173 -3.84 12.85 65.63
N GLN A 174 -3.75 11.57 65.27
CA GLN A 174 -4.72 10.91 64.39
C GLN A 174 -6.06 10.70 65.09
N GLU A 175 -6.04 10.33 66.38
CA GLU A 175 -7.25 10.16 67.19
C GLU A 175 -8.01 11.48 67.36
N VAL A 176 -7.30 12.58 67.64
CA VAL A 176 -7.90 13.92 67.76
C VAL A 176 -8.48 14.37 66.43
N TYR A 177 -7.75 14.22 65.32
CA TYR A 177 -8.26 14.59 63.99
C TYR A 177 -9.48 13.75 63.58
N SER A 178 -9.51 12.46 63.92
CA SER A 178 -10.66 11.59 63.63
C SER A 178 -11.89 11.91 64.50
N ALA A 179 -11.70 12.58 65.64
CA ALA A 179 -12.77 13.06 66.50
C ALA A 179 -13.29 14.45 66.10
N LEU A 180 -12.61 15.16 65.20
CA LEU A 180 -13.09 16.43 64.64
C LEU A 180 -14.20 16.17 63.62
N SER A 181 -15.17 17.09 63.57
CA SER A 181 -16.26 17.02 62.60
C SER A 181 -15.76 17.29 61.19
N ILE A 182 -16.52 16.86 60.17
CA ILE A 182 -16.16 17.08 58.76
C ILE A 182 -16.09 18.58 58.44
N GLU A 183 -16.91 19.41 59.10
CA GLU A 183 -16.90 20.88 58.95
C GLU A 183 -15.64 21.51 59.56
N ASP A 184 -15.13 20.99 60.68
CA ASP A 184 -13.87 21.47 61.29
C ASP A 184 -12.62 20.93 60.58
N SER A 185 -12.76 19.91 59.72
CA SER A 185 -11.65 19.28 58.98
C SER A 185 -11.39 19.95 57.62
N MET A 186 -12.25 20.90 57.22
CA MET A 186 -12.21 21.57 55.91
C MET A 186 -11.79 23.06 55.97
N ASP A 187 -11.60 23.63 57.17
CA ASP A 187 -11.18 25.03 57.40
C ASP A 187 -9.64 25.17 57.53
#